data_AF-X1BHP0-F1
#
_entry.id   AF-X1BHP0-F1
#
_cell.length_a   1.000
_cell.length_b   1.000
_cell.length_c   1.000
_cell.angle_alpha   90.00
_cell.angle_beta   90.00
_cell.angle_gamma   90.00
#
_symmetry.space_group_name_H-M   'P 1'
#
loop_
_entity.id
_entity.type
_entity.pdbx_description
1 polymer ?
#
loop_
_entity_poly.entity_id
_entity_poly.type
_entity_poly.pdbx_seq_one_letter_code
_entity_poly.pdbx_strand_id
1 'polypeptide(L)'
;MCLQLPVFTLVDSDPYGHYIHSVYLRGSKRLSYESPFLATPDIKLLGVLTRDLEKYKIPNDCTIPMNQTDIKRTKEMLNEDFVKKNKAWETDLKLALKLKVKAEIQALSTFGFEFLTDQYIPEKLSTGDWI
;
A
#
# COMPACT_ATOMS: atom_id res chain seq x y z
N MET A 1 -28.86 -9.39 -1.28
CA MET A 1 -27.95 -9.53 -0.12
C MET A 1 -26.56 -9.22 -0.61
N CYS A 2 -25.98 -8.06 -0.27
CA CYS A 2 -24.56 -7.83 -0.51
C CYS A 2 -23.77 -8.57 0.57
N LEU A 3 -22.83 -9.43 0.18
CA LEU A 3 -21.92 -10.05 1.13
C LEU A 3 -21.05 -8.95 1.76
N GLN A 4 -21.17 -8.75 3.07
CA GLN A 4 -20.32 -7.83 3.86
C GLN A 4 -18.95 -8.45 4.13
N LEU A 5 -18.25 -8.85 3.07
CA LEU A 5 -16.91 -9.41 3.19
C LEU A 5 -15.89 -8.28 3.29
N PRO A 6 -14.97 -8.32 4.27
CA PRO A 6 -13.88 -7.36 4.33
C PRO A 6 -12.95 -7.58 3.14
N VAL A 7 -12.62 -6.50 2.43
CA VAL A 7 -11.73 -6.52 1.27
C VAL A 7 -10.39 -5.90 1.65
N PHE A 8 -9.32 -6.61 1.34
CA PHE A 8 -7.96 -6.14 1.58
C PHE A 8 -7.19 -6.08 0.27
N THR A 9 -6.34 -5.07 0.11
CA THR A 9 -5.41 -4.96 -1.01
C THR A 9 -3.99 -5.20 -0.55
N LEU A 10 -3.32 -6.12 -1.25
CA LEU A 10 -1.88 -6.31 -1.20
C LEU A 10 -1.27 -5.74 -2.49
N VAL A 11 -0.42 -4.73 -2.37
CA VAL A 11 0.25 -3.99 -3.45
C VAL A 11 1.74 -3.83 -3.11
N ASP A 12 2.54 -3.40 -4.08
CA ASP A 12 3.95 -3.11 -3.84
C ASP A 12 4.15 -1.86 -2.98
N SER A 13 5.31 -1.78 -2.31
CA SER A 13 5.70 -0.62 -1.51
C SER A 13 6.23 0.49 -2.43
N ASP A 14 5.35 1.04 -3.26
CA ASP A 14 5.66 2.13 -4.17
C ASP A 14 4.48 3.11 -4.33
N PRO A 15 4.73 4.31 -4.88
CA PRO A 15 3.68 5.31 -5.06
C PRO A 15 2.57 4.84 -6.02
N TYR A 16 2.89 3.91 -6.93
CA TYR A 16 1.94 3.35 -7.87
C TYR A 16 0.97 2.36 -7.21
N GLY A 17 1.43 1.53 -6.28
CA GLY A 17 0.63 0.62 -5.47
C GLY A 17 -0.36 1.38 -4.60
N HIS A 18 0.10 2.44 -3.93
CA HIS A 18 -0.79 3.36 -3.22
C HIS A 18 -1.80 4.03 -4.16
N TYR A 19 -1.40 4.37 -5.39
CA TYR A 19 -2.34 4.93 -6.37
C TYR A 19 -3.39 3.92 -6.81
N ILE A 20 -3.01 2.66 -7.07
CA ILE A 20 -3.94 1.57 -7.39
C ILE A 20 -4.95 1.40 -6.26
N HIS A 21 -4.49 1.30 -5.02
CA HIS A 21 -5.38 1.23 -3.85
C HIS A 21 -6.34 2.44 -3.79
N SER A 22 -5.83 3.66 -4.03
CA SER A 22 -6.67 4.86 -4.05
C SER A 22 -7.77 4.82 -5.11
N VAL A 23 -7.51 4.18 -6.25
CA VAL A 23 -8.47 4.01 -7.35
C VAL A 23 -9.55 3.01 -6.98
N TYR A 24 -9.22 1.92 -6.29
CA TYR A 24 -10.23 0.97 -5.80
C TYR A 24 -11.07 1.52 -4.65
N LEU A 25 -10.46 2.35 -3.80
CA LEU A 25 -11.14 2.99 -2.67
C LEU A 25 -12.20 4.01 -3.13
N ARG A 26 -11.91 4.80 -4.17
CA ARG A 26 -12.76 5.94 -4.59
C ARG A 26 -13.37 5.84 -5.99
N GLY A 27 -12.98 4.83 -6.76
CA GLY A 27 -13.17 4.77 -8.20
C GLY A 27 -12.16 5.62 -8.98
N SER A 28 -11.93 5.29 -10.25
CA SER A 28 -11.04 6.06 -11.11
C SER A 28 -11.67 7.40 -11.51
N LYS A 29 -10.89 8.50 -11.49
CA LYS A 29 -11.30 9.81 -12.03
C LYS A 29 -11.81 9.72 -13.48
N ARG A 30 -11.39 8.71 -14.25
CA ARG A 30 -11.74 8.51 -15.67
C ARG A 30 -13.01 7.67 -15.90
N LEU A 31 -13.49 6.97 -14.87
CA LEU A 31 -14.67 6.08 -14.89
C LEU A 31 -15.66 6.49 -13.79
N SER A 32 -15.76 7.78 -13.51
CA SER A 32 -16.65 8.35 -12.50
C SER A 32 -18.12 7.99 -12.70
N TYR A 33 -18.52 7.59 -13.91
CA TYR A 33 -19.88 7.19 -14.26
C TYR A 33 -20.26 5.78 -13.76
N GLU A 34 -19.28 4.88 -13.57
CA GLU A 34 -19.50 3.50 -13.05
C GLU A 34 -19.06 3.35 -11.58
N SER A 35 -18.47 4.41 -11.01
CA SER A 35 -17.89 4.47 -9.67
C SER A 35 -18.80 3.99 -8.51
N PRO A 36 -20.12 4.23 -8.49
CA PRO A 36 -20.97 3.82 -7.37
C PRO A 36 -21.09 2.30 -7.21
N PHE A 37 -20.84 1.53 -8.28
CA PHE A 37 -21.01 0.07 -8.30
C PHE A 37 -19.67 -0.69 -8.21
N LEU A 38 -18.54 -0.04 -8.47
CA LEU A 38 -17.20 -0.66 -8.45
C LEU A 38 -16.30 -0.20 -7.29
N ALA A 39 -16.55 0.96 -6.68
CA ALA A 39 -15.75 1.43 -5.57
C ALA A 39 -16.10 0.63 -4.30
N THR A 40 -15.08 0.10 -3.62
CA THR A 40 -15.25 -0.56 -2.33
C THR A 40 -14.73 0.39 -1.24
N PRO A 41 -15.58 1.25 -0.65
CA PRO A 41 -15.14 2.30 0.26
C PRO A 41 -14.51 1.75 1.56
N ASP A 42 -14.78 0.49 1.90
CA ASP A 42 -14.23 -0.22 3.05
C ASP A 42 -12.97 -1.05 2.73
N ILE A 43 -12.36 -0.85 1.55
CA ILE A 43 -11.15 -1.57 1.17
C ILE A 43 -9.97 -1.12 2.02
N LYS A 44 -9.27 -2.09 2.62
CA LYS A 44 -8.16 -1.86 3.55
C LYS A 44 -6.84 -2.16 2.88
N LEU A 45 -5.86 -1.28 3.04
CA LEU A 45 -4.53 -1.50 2.50
C LEU A 45 -3.71 -2.36 3.47
N LEU A 46 -3.52 -3.64 3.12
CA LEU A 46 -2.75 -4.58 3.95
C LEU A 46 -1.24 -4.29 3.87
N GLY A 47 -0.75 -3.88 2.70
CA GLY A 47 0.65 -3.58 2.44
C GLY A 47 1.07 -4.06 1.06
N VAL A 48 2.35 -4.17 0.73
CA VAL A 48 3.54 -3.90 1.54
C VAL A 48 3.65 -2.41 1.84
N LEU A 49 3.71 -2.07 3.14
CA LEU A 49 3.88 -0.70 3.58
C LEU A 49 5.37 -0.39 3.76
N THR A 50 5.74 0.88 3.67
CA THR A 50 7.14 1.27 3.84
C THR A 50 7.64 0.91 5.24
N ARG A 51 6.77 1.00 6.26
CA ARG A 51 7.09 0.56 7.63
C ARG A 51 7.40 -0.93 7.74
N ASP A 52 6.80 -1.76 6.88
CA ASP A 52 7.04 -3.20 6.86
C ASP A 52 8.47 -3.51 6.40
N LEU A 53 9.00 -2.71 5.48
CA LEU A 53 10.40 -2.85 5.02
C LEU A 53 11.39 -2.74 6.18
N GLU A 54 11.16 -1.77 7.08
CA GLU A 54 11.99 -1.57 8.27
C GLU A 54 11.73 -2.66 9.32
N LYS A 55 10.47 -3.03 9.56
CA LYS A 55 10.07 -4.06 10.54
C LYS A 55 10.65 -5.43 10.21
N TYR A 56 10.53 -5.86 8.95
CA TYR A 56 11.02 -7.17 8.48
C TYR A 56 12.50 -7.13 8.05
N LYS A 57 13.16 -5.97 8.15
CA LYS A 57 14.56 -5.76 7.78
C LYS A 57 14.86 -6.33 6.38
N ILE A 58 14.04 -5.95 5.40
CA ILE A 58 14.22 -6.42 4.03
C ILE A 58 15.63 -6.00 3.55
N PRO A 59 16.42 -6.92 2.98
CA PRO A 59 17.76 -6.61 2.49
C PRO A 59 17.72 -5.48 1.46
N ASN A 60 18.71 -4.58 1.52
CA ASN A 60 18.81 -3.48 0.55
C ASN A 60 18.93 -3.99 -0.89
N ASP A 61 19.48 -5.19 -1.11
CA ASP A 61 19.54 -5.87 -2.41
C ASP A 61 18.16 -6.14 -3.03
N CYS A 62 17.11 -6.27 -2.20
CA CYS A 62 15.74 -6.46 -2.65
C CYS A 62 14.94 -5.14 -2.68
N THR A 63 15.58 -4.01 -2.37
CA THR A 63 14.97 -2.69 -2.43
C THR A 63 15.46 -1.91 -3.64
N ILE A 64 14.56 -1.17 -4.26
CA ILE A 64 14.84 -0.39 -5.47
C ILE A 64 14.85 1.09 -5.09
N PRO A 65 15.89 1.87 -5.38
CA PRO A 65 15.88 3.30 -5.11
C PRO A 65 14.76 4.01 -5.89
N MET A 66 14.12 4.99 -5.25
CA MET A 66 13.09 5.82 -5.87
C MET A 66 13.70 6.75 -6.93
N ASN A 67 13.06 6.82 -8.10
CA ASN A 67 13.40 7.80 -9.11
C ASN A 67 12.81 9.17 -8.77
N GLN A 68 13.31 10.24 -9.42
CA GLN A 68 12.79 11.59 -9.21
C GLN A 68 11.29 11.70 -9.51
N THR A 69 10.80 10.96 -10.51
CA THR A 69 9.38 10.88 -10.86
C THR A 69 8.56 10.27 -9.73
N ASP A 70 9.07 9.22 -9.08
CA ASP A 70 8.41 8.57 -7.94
C ASP A 70 8.31 9.54 -6.77
N ILE A 71 9.41 10.22 -6.43
CA ILE A 71 9.46 11.22 -5.37
C ILE A 71 8.45 12.35 -5.62
N LYS A 72 8.33 12.81 -6.88
CA LYS A 72 7.35 13.82 -7.27
C LYS A 72 5.93 13.30 -7.07
N ARG A 73 5.62 12.08 -7.52
CA ARG A 73 4.32 11.42 -7.34
C ARG A 73 3.96 11.25 -5.87
N THR A 74 4.89 10.78 -5.03
CA THR A 74 4.66 10.63 -3.59
C THR A 74 4.32 11.96 -2.93
N LYS A 75 5.01 13.05 -3.31
CA LYS A 75 4.69 14.40 -2.82
C LYS A 75 3.33 14.90 -3.29
N GLU A 76 2.96 14.62 -4.53
CA GLU A 76 1.62 14.94 -5.05
C GLU A 76 0.55 14.17 -4.27
N MET A 77 0.75 12.88 -4.01
CA MET A 77 -0.16 12.06 -3.19
C MET A 77 -0.28 12.57 -1.76
N LEU A 78 0.83 12.99 -1.13
CA LEU A 78 0.81 13.57 0.22
C LEU A 78 -0.05 14.84 0.30
N ASN A 79 -0.22 15.55 -0.82
CA ASN A 79 -1.05 16.74 -0.89
C ASN A 79 -2.54 16.46 -1.09
N GLU A 80 -2.91 15.24 -1.50
CA GLU A 80 -4.31 14.87 -1.72
C GLU A 80 -5.09 14.73 -0.39
N ASP A 81 -6.36 15.15 -0.41
CA ASP A 81 -7.19 15.22 0.80
C ASP A 81 -7.41 13.85 1.46
N PHE A 82 -7.44 12.76 0.71
CA PHE A 82 -7.65 11.41 1.25
C PHE A 82 -6.44 10.90 2.04
N VAL A 83 -5.22 11.21 1.57
CA VAL A 83 -4.00 10.90 2.31
C VAL A 83 -3.92 11.75 3.57
N LYS A 84 -4.25 13.04 3.48
CA LYS A 84 -4.28 13.93 4.65
C LYS A 84 -5.33 13.52 5.69
N LYS A 85 -6.45 12.94 5.26
CA LYS A 85 -7.48 12.38 6.15
C LYS A 85 -6.98 11.13 6.88
N ASN A 86 -6.15 10.30 6.24
CA ASN A 86 -5.61 9.08 6.83
C ASN A 86 -4.17 9.27 7.32
N LYS A 87 -4.00 9.60 8.61
CA LYS A 87 -2.69 9.82 9.23
C LYS A 87 -1.72 8.64 9.09
N ALA A 88 -2.23 7.41 9.08
CA ALA A 88 -1.39 6.22 8.91
C ALA A 88 -0.78 6.18 7.51
N TRP A 89 -1.58 6.52 6.50
CA TRP A 89 -1.14 6.64 5.10
C TRP A 89 -0.14 7.80 4.92
N GLU A 90 -0.43 8.97 5.48
CA GLU A 90 0.47 10.11 5.44
C GLU A 90 1.85 9.79 6.07
N THR A 91 1.83 9.10 7.21
CA THR A 91 3.06 8.68 7.92
C THR A 91 3.88 7.71 7.08
N ASP A 92 3.23 6.74 6.45
CA ASP A 92 3.91 5.77 5.59
C ASP A 92 4.55 6.43 4.36
N LEU A 93 3.83 7.31 3.66
CA LEU A 93 4.37 8.03 2.51
C LEU A 93 5.50 9.00 2.89
N LYS A 94 5.45 9.59 4.10
CA LYS A 94 6.57 10.37 4.66
C LYS A 94 7.79 9.49 4.93
N LEU A 95 7.59 8.29 5.45
CA LEU A 95 8.66 7.31 5.63
C LEU A 95 9.27 6.92 4.28
N ALA A 96 8.42 6.68 3.27
CA ALA A 96 8.85 6.38 1.90
C ALA A 96 9.72 7.49 1.31
N LEU A 97 9.34 8.76 1.52
CA LEU A 97 10.14 9.92 1.10
C LEU A 97 11.47 10.08 1.86
N LYS A 98 11.52 9.64 3.12
CA LYS A 98 12.72 9.69 3.95
C LYS A 98 13.72 8.61 3.54
N LEU A 99 13.25 7.37 3.36
CA LEU A 99 14.07 6.24 2.97
C LEU A 99 14.42 6.27 1.47
N LYS A 100 13.54 6.82 0.63
CA LYS A 100 13.67 6.86 -0.84
C LYS A 100 13.90 5.49 -1.47
N VAL A 101 13.30 4.46 -0.89
CA VAL A 101 13.34 3.08 -1.38
C VAL A 101 11.94 2.59 -1.72
N LYS A 102 11.88 1.66 -2.66
CA LYS A 102 10.70 0.90 -3.06
C LYS A 102 11.01 -0.58 -2.83
N ALA A 103 9.97 -1.38 -2.66
CA ALA A 103 10.12 -2.82 -2.64
C ALA A 103 8.91 -3.47 -3.30
N GLU A 104 9.15 -4.55 -4.01
CA GLU A 104 8.10 -5.40 -4.57
C GLU A 104 7.62 -6.37 -3.50
N ILE A 105 6.39 -6.86 -3.61
CA ILE A 105 5.86 -7.94 -2.75
C ILE A 105 6.79 -9.16 -2.79
N GLN A 106 7.42 -9.42 -3.94
CA GLN A 106 8.37 -10.51 -4.12
C GLN A 106 9.62 -10.40 -3.22
N ALA A 107 9.96 -9.20 -2.74
CA ALA A 107 11.07 -9.02 -1.79
C ALA A 107 10.81 -9.74 -0.45
N LEU A 108 9.54 -9.96 -0.09
CA LEU A 108 9.17 -10.75 1.09
C LEU A 108 9.44 -12.25 0.86
N SER A 109 9.38 -12.72 -0.38
CA SER A 109 9.68 -14.11 -0.74
C SER A 109 11.16 -14.47 -0.55
N THR A 110 12.05 -13.48 -0.41
CA THR A 110 13.46 -13.70 -0.07
C THR A 110 13.64 -14.41 1.27
N PHE A 111 12.68 -14.26 2.20
CA PHE A 111 12.67 -14.97 3.49
C PHE A 111 12.09 -16.39 3.38
N GLY A 112 11.55 -16.76 2.23
CA GLY A 112 10.85 -18.02 1.97
C GLY A 112 9.54 -17.76 1.23
N PHE A 113 9.19 -18.65 0.29
CA PHE A 113 7.92 -18.53 -0.47
C PHE A 113 6.70 -18.52 0.45
N GLU A 114 6.77 -19.28 1.56
CA GLU A 114 5.71 -19.41 2.56
C GLU A 114 5.66 -18.22 3.54
N PHE A 115 6.68 -17.35 3.57
CA PHE A 115 6.71 -16.22 4.53
C PHE A 115 5.51 -15.29 4.34
N LEU A 116 5.10 -15.05 3.09
CA LEU A 116 3.96 -14.20 2.78
C LEU A 116 2.65 -14.80 3.32
N THR A 117 2.45 -16.10 3.13
CA THR A 117 1.20 -16.80 3.45
C THR A 117 1.11 -17.22 4.91
N ASP A 118 2.21 -17.63 5.52
CA ASP A 118 2.24 -18.25 6.84
C ASP A 118 2.54 -17.24 7.96
N GLN A 119 3.20 -16.13 7.63
CA GLN A 119 3.60 -15.12 8.62
C GLN A 119 2.99 -13.76 8.31
N TYR A 120 3.28 -13.19 7.14
CA TYR A 120 2.95 -11.79 6.85
C TYR A 120 1.44 -11.53 6.80
N ILE A 121 0.69 -12.28 6.00
CA ILE A 121 -0.77 -12.10 5.88
C ILE A 121 -1.49 -12.42 7.21
N PRO A 122 -1.25 -13.58 7.87
CA PRO A 122 -1.93 -13.92 9.13
C PRO A 122 -1.61 -12.95 10.26
N GLU A 123 -0.36 -12.49 10.38
CA GLU A 123 0.05 -11.53 11.40
C GLU A 123 -0.69 -10.21 11.19
N LYS A 124 -0.67 -9.64 9.97
CA LYS A 124 -1.36 -8.37 9.69
C LYS A 124 -2.87 -8.43 9.89
N LEU A 125 -3.49 -9.54 9.50
CA LEU A 125 -4.92 -9.75 9.71
C LEU A 125 -5.27 -9.86 11.21
N SER A 126 -4.39 -10.49 12.00
CA SER A 126 -4.61 -10.67 13.44
C SER A 126 -4.32 -9.40 14.24
N THR A 127 -3.31 -8.62 13.86
CA THR A 127 -2.90 -7.41 14.58
C THR A 127 -3.74 -6.18 14.25
N GLY A 128 -4.48 -6.19 13.14
CA GLY A 128 -5.14 -4.97 12.69
C GLY A 128 -4.25 -4.04 11.88
N ASP A 129 -3.07 -4.49 11.44
CA ASP A 129 -2.05 -3.64 10.81
C ASP A 129 -2.34 -3.41 9.32
N TRP A 130 -3.41 -2.67 9.04
CA TRP A 130 -3.77 -2.17 7.71
C TRP A 130 -4.10 -0.68 7.77
N ILE A 131 -4.18 -0.04 6.60
CA ILE A 131 -4.55 1.38 6.44
C ILE A 131 -5.95 1.52 5.87
#